data_AF-A0A2T5I1W9-F1
#
_entry.id   AF-A0A2T5I1W9-F1
#
_cell.length_a   1.000
_cell.length_b   1.000
_cell.length_c   1.000
_cell.angle_alpha   90.00
_cell.angle_beta   90.00
_cell.angle_gamma   90.00
#
_symmetry.space_group_name_H-M   'P 1'
#
loop_
_entity.id
_entity.type
_entity.pdbx_description
1 polymer ?
#
loop_
_entity_poly.entity_id
_entity_poly.type
_entity_poly.pdbx_seq_one_letter_code
_entity_poly.pdbx_strand_id
1 'polypeptide(L)'
;MFKLKHIKEKLMTVSAVLLSAAALNVQATATYDPASGIVDLPVVEVLSGGSSAFYSAQLQLVGDGLQLIAANPIAPTTGQRNVFDSDTSSVHVASVTVGADSFYAKLKLVPGSNPMSFTIDQLVNNAFTGCPGFALPGPTANSCILSGTITTNVTLTKNIVWVLEGPVYVGGDNTQSATLTVNPGTNMELSPFGGHFFHGVERVSTCESGLQFIAI
;
A
#
# COMPACT_ATOMS: atom_id res chain seq x y z
N MET A 1 -8.21 34.56 48.63
CA MET A 1 -7.82 33.13 48.56
C MET A 1 -8.71 32.38 47.56
N PHE A 2 -8.72 32.82 46.29
CA PHE A 2 -9.74 32.43 45.29
C PHE A 2 -9.15 32.19 43.88
N LYS A 3 -7.89 31.77 43.76
CA LYS A 3 -7.23 31.49 42.46
C LYS A 3 -6.28 30.28 42.46
N LEU A 4 -6.63 29.24 43.22
CA LEU A 4 -5.96 27.93 43.14
C LEU A 4 -6.96 26.75 43.21
N LYS A 5 -8.25 27.04 43.00
CA LYS A 5 -9.31 26.10 42.64
C LYS A 5 -9.31 26.01 41.10
N HIS A 6 -9.31 24.81 40.51
CA HIS A 6 -9.65 24.43 39.12
C HIS A 6 -8.59 23.70 38.27
N ILE A 7 -7.29 23.73 38.60
CA ILE A 7 -6.27 23.12 37.70
C ILE A 7 -5.88 21.70 38.12
N LYS A 8 -5.84 21.38 39.41
CA LYS A 8 -5.36 20.07 39.89
C LYS A 8 -6.40 18.94 39.85
N GLU A 9 -7.70 19.25 39.90
CA GLU A 9 -8.76 18.22 39.93
C GLU A 9 -9.28 17.82 38.54
N LYS A 10 -9.02 18.61 37.49
CA LYS A 10 -9.40 18.25 36.11
C LYS A 10 -8.43 17.31 35.39
N LEU A 11 -7.31 16.94 36.02
CA LEU A 11 -6.28 16.11 35.38
C LEU A 11 -6.35 14.62 35.75
N MET A 12 -7.35 14.16 36.52
CA MET A 12 -7.40 12.75 36.96
C MET A 12 -8.71 12.00 36.66
N THR A 13 -9.64 12.55 35.87
CA THR A 13 -10.89 11.86 35.53
C THR A 13 -11.35 12.12 34.10
N VAL A 14 -10.55 11.70 33.12
CA VAL A 14 -11.05 11.26 31.80
C VAL A 14 -10.08 10.20 31.28
N SER A 15 -10.25 8.95 31.72
CA SER A 15 -9.61 7.80 31.08
C SER A 15 -10.54 6.60 31.21
N ALA A 16 -11.68 6.72 30.54
CA ALA A 16 -12.53 5.62 30.14
C ALA A 16 -13.43 6.10 28.99
N VAL A 17 -12.84 6.72 27.96
CA VAL A 17 -13.42 6.58 26.63
C VAL A 17 -13.20 5.12 26.31
N LEU A 18 -14.27 4.33 26.21
CA LEU A 18 -14.20 3.03 25.60
C LEU A 18 -13.49 3.24 24.26
N LEU A 19 -12.24 2.79 24.17
CA LEU A 19 -11.63 2.51 22.89
C LEU A 19 -12.49 1.42 22.27
N SER A 20 -13.50 1.81 21.50
CA SER A 20 -13.83 1.06 20.30
C SER A 20 -12.60 1.15 19.40
N ALA A 21 -11.59 0.36 19.76
CA ALA A 21 -10.51 -0.02 18.88
C ALA A 21 -11.16 -0.95 17.84
N ALA A 22 -11.81 -0.35 16.84
CA ALA A 22 -11.63 -0.88 15.51
C ALA A 22 -10.14 -0.64 15.20
N ALA A 23 -9.29 -1.55 15.67
CA ALA A 23 -7.97 -1.72 15.10
C ALA A 23 -8.22 -2.21 13.67
N LEU A 24 -8.42 -1.26 12.75
CA LEU A 24 -8.26 -1.51 11.34
C LEU A 24 -6.78 -1.85 11.18
N ASN A 25 -6.52 -3.15 11.14
CA ASN A 25 -5.22 -3.75 10.95
C ASN A 25 -4.66 -3.31 9.58
N VAL A 26 -4.03 -2.15 9.52
CA VAL A 26 -2.98 -1.89 8.54
C VAL A 26 -1.69 -1.89 9.32
N GLN A 27 -1.25 -3.09 9.70
CA GLN A 27 0.07 -3.24 10.30
C GLN A 27 1.06 -2.85 9.20
N ALA A 28 1.85 -1.79 9.45
CA ALA A 28 2.85 -1.34 8.49
C ALA A 28 3.79 -2.51 8.18
N THR A 29 4.10 -2.72 6.89
CA THR A 29 5.02 -3.78 6.49
C THR A 29 6.48 -3.34 6.59
N ALA A 30 6.72 -2.06 6.81
CA ALA A 30 8.02 -1.49 7.09
C ALA A 30 7.88 -0.27 8.01
N THR A 31 8.95 0.06 8.72
CA THR A 31 9.04 1.28 9.54
C THR A 31 10.32 2.02 9.22
N TYR A 32 10.26 3.35 9.18
CA TYR A 32 11.43 4.20 9.04
C TYR A 32 11.64 5.01 10.31
N ASP A 33 12.84 4.89 10.88
CA ASP A 33 13.27 5.71 12.01
C ASP A 33 14.13 6.89 11.49
N PRO A 34 13.64 8.15 11.61
CA PRO A 34 14.39 9.31 11.17
C PRO A 34 15.62 9.62 12.05
N ALA A 35 15.70 9.10 13.29
CA ALA A 35 16.85 9.34 14.17
C ALA A 35 18.06 8.50 13.75
N SER A 36 17.84 7.24 13.37
CA SER A 36 18.88 6.34 12.88
C SER A 36 19.01 6.35 11.35
N GLY A 37 18.00 6.81 10.63
CA GLY A 37 17.92 6.74 9.17
C GLY A 37 17.69 5.32 8.65
N ILE A 38 17.21 4.40 9.49
CA ILE A 38 17.03 2.98 9.16
C ILE A 38 15.58 2.70 8.76
N VAL A 39 15.40 1.98 7.66
CA VAL A 39 14.14 1.34 7.26
C VAL A 39 14.20 -0.12 7.68
N ASP A 40 13.33 -0.52 8.60
CA ASP A 40 13.15 -1.91 9.03
C ASP A 40 12.03 -2.55 8.22
N LEU A 41 12.33 -3.66 7.54
CA LEU A 41 11.41 -4.49 6.77
C LEU A 41 11.33 -5.86 7.47
N PRO A 42 10.39 -6.06 8.41
CA PRO A 42 10.31 -7.28 9.20
C PRO A 42 10.05 -8.53 8.35
N VAL A 43 9.33 -8.38 7.23
CA VAL A 43 9.01 -9.47 6.31
C VAL A 43 9.17 -9.00 4.86
N VAL A 44 10.12 -9.60 4.16
CA VAL A 44 10.33 -9.48 2.72
C VAL A 44 10.30 -10.87 2.09
N GLU A 45 9.34 -11.09 1.20
CA GLU A 45 9.32 -12.26 0.33
C GLU A 45 10.15 -11.96 -0.93
N VAL A 46 11.11 -12.81 -1.23
CA VAL A 46 11.94 -12.78 -2.43
C VAL A 46 11.37 -13.84 -3.37
N LEU A 47 10.77 -13.38 -4.47
CA LEU A 47 10.30 -14.24 -5.54
C LEU A 47 11.47 -14.50 -6.49
N SER A 48 11.78 -15.77 -6.73
CA SER A 48 12.84 -16.19 -7.67
C SER A 48 12.36 -17.39 -8.47
N GLY A 49 11.89 -17.15 -9.70
CA GLY A 49 11.60 -18.20 -10.68
C GLY A 49 10.63 -19.29 -10.19
N GLY A 50 9.65 -18.93 -9.36
CA GLY A 50 8.65 -19.85 -8.79
C GLY A 50 8.93 -20.34 -7.37
N SER A 51 10.09 -20.00 -6.79
CA SER A 51 10.39 -20.21 -5.36
C SER A 51 10.26 -18.92 -4.57
N SER A 52 9.81 -19.04 -3.31
CA SER A 52 9.67 -17.91 -2.38
C SER A 52 10.60 -18.11 -1.19
N ALA A 53 11.44 -17.12 -0.91
CA ALA A 53 12.30 -17.07 0.27
C ALA A 53 11.94 -15.87 1.13
N PHE A 54 12.02 -15.99 2.44
CA PHE A 54 11.57 -14.95 3.38
C PHE A 54 12.74 -14.42 4.19
N TYR A 55 12.83 -13.10 4.30
CA TYR A 55 13.88 -12.41 5.05
C TYR A 55 13.27 -11.29 5.91
N SER A 56 13.91 -11.01 7.04
CA SER A 56 13.87 -9.70 7.67
C SER A 56 15.05 -8.88 7.15
N ALA A 57 14.83 -7.62 6.79
CA ALA A 57 15.85 -6.78 6.19
C ALA A 57 15.87 -5.39 6.82
N GLN A 58 17.06 -4.79 6.89
CA GLN A 58 17.25 -3.42 7.31
C GLN A 58 18.01 -2.65 6.23
N LEU A 59 17.46 -1.50 5.83
CA LEU A 59 18.09 -0.59 4.89
C LEU A 59 18.50 0.70 5.59
N GLN A 60 19.70 1.19 5.33
CA GLN A 60 20.18 2.49 5.81
C GLN A 60 20.00 3.53 4.72
N LEU A 61 19.40 4.68 5.04
CA LEU A 61 19.40 5.84 4.16
C LEU A 61 20.82 6.42 4.08
N VAL A 62 21.38 6.44 2.87
CA VAL A 62 22.72 6.97 2.56
C VAL A 62 22.61 7.89 1.34
N GLY A 63 22.69 9.19 1.58
CA GLY A 63 22.35 10.20 0.57
C GLY A 63 20.88 10.07 0.16
N ASP A 64 20.62 9.95 -1.14
CA ASP A 64 19.27 9.77 -1.70
C ASP A 64 18.88 8.29 -1.92
N GLY A 65 19.74 7.35 -1.51
CA GLY A 65 19.56 5.91 -1.70
C GLY A 65 19.44 5.14 -0.39
N LEU A 66 19.01 3.88 -0.50
CA LEU A 66 18.88 2.95 0.61
C LEU A 66 19.87 1.79 0.45
N GLN A 67 20.74 1.56 1.42
CA GLN A 67 21.73 0.49 1.39
C GLN A 67 21.32 -0.65 2.33
N LEU A 68 21.38 -1.89 1.86
CA LEU A 68 21.13 -3.06 2.70
C LEU A 68 22.25 -3.22 3.71
N ILE A 69 21.90 -3.12 5.00
CA ILE A 69 22.85 -3.27 6.12
C ILE A 69 22.68 -4.59 6.86
N ALA A 70 21.48 -5.19 6.80
CA ALA A 70 21.22 -6.51 7.36
C ALA A 70 20.12 -7.23 6.57
N ALA A 71 20.28 -8.54 6.40
CA ALA A 71 19.24 -9.43 5.90
C ALA A 71 19.36 -10.78 6.62
N ASN A 72 18.34 -11.18 7.36
CA ASN A 72 18.32 -12.44 8.09
C ASN A 72 17.17 -13.32 7.58
N PRO A 73 17.42 -14.60 7.25
CA PRO A 73 16.36 -15.50 6.82
C PRO A 73 15.33 -15.71 7.95
N ILE A 74 14.06 -15.75 7.58
CA ILE A 74 12.94 -16.00 8.50
C ILE A 74 12.09 -17.16 8.00
N ALA A 75 11.25 -17.72 8.88
CA ALA A 75 10.29 -18.74 8.50
C ALA A 75 9.25 -18.17 7.51
N PRO A 76 8.68 -18.99 6.61
CA PRO A 76 7.62 -18.55 5.73
C PRO A 76 6.44 -17.94 6.50
N THR A 77 6.01 -16.76 6.08
CA THR A 77 4.90 -16.02 6.70
C THR A 77 3.81 -15.75 5.68
N THR A 78 2.57 -16.03 6.03
CA THR A 78 1.40 -15.69 5.22
C THR A 78 0.83 -14.33 5.64
N GLY A 79 0.18 -13.63 4.70
CA GLY A 79 -0.42 -12.32 4.94
C GLY A 79 0.37 -11.14 4.35
N GLN A 80 0.25 -9.98 5.00
CA GLN A 80 0.80 -8.71 4.51
C GLN A 80 2.33 -8.70 4.61
N ARG A 81 3.01 -8.52 3.48
CA ARG A 81 4.48 -8.58 3.37
C ARG A 81 5.00 -7.63 2.30
N ASN A 82 6.29 -7.34 2.35
CA ASN A 82 6.97 -6.68 1.23
C ASN A 82 7.42 -7.75 0.25
N VAL A 83 7.45 -7.41 -1.04
CA VAL A 83 7.80 -8.37 -2.08
C VAL A 83 8.95 -7.82 -2.90
N PHE A 84 10.04 -8.58 -3.00
CA PHE A 84 11.06 -8.35 -4.01
C PHE A 84 10.73 -9.17 -5.25
N ASP A 85 10.52 -8.46 -6.34
CA ASP A 85 10.30 -9.02 -7.66
C ASP A 85 11.65 -9.05 -8.41
N SER A 86 12.13 -10.27 -8.67
CA SER A 86 13.38 -10.50 -9.40
C SER A 86 13.32 -10.04 -10.86
N ASP A 87 12.16 -10.10 -11.49
CA ASP A 87 11.99 -9.80 -12.91
C ASP A 87 12.12 -8.29 -13.15
N THR A 88 11.59 -7.48 -12.23
CA THR A 88 11.70 -6.01 -12.26
C THR A 88 12.82 -5.46 -11.40
N SER A 89 13.55 -6.32 -10.67
CA SER A 89 14.59 -5.94 -9.70
C SER A 89 14.11 -4.85 -8.73
N SER A 90 12.87 -4.98 -8.27
CA SER A 90 12.20 -3.97 -7.46
C SER A 90 11.63 -4.54 -6.17
N VAL A 91 11.80 -3.82 -5.06
CA VAL A 91 11.12 -4.11 -3.79
C VAL A 91 9.84 -3.28 -3.75
N HIS A 92 8.72 -3.97 -3.61
CA HIS A 92 7.41 -3.39 -3.35
C HIS A 92 7.15 -3.39 -1.84
N VAL A 93 7.17 -2.20 -1.25
CA VAL A 93 6.94 -1.99 0.17
C VAL A 93 5.52 -1.47 0.35
N ALA A 94 4.63 -2.37 0.80
CA ALA A 94 3.20 -2.11 0.80
C ALA A 94 2.81 -0.94 1.72
N SER A 95 3.53 -0.77 2.84
CA SER A 95 3.28 0.30 3.80
C SER A 95 4.52 0.55 4.66
N VAL A 96 5.16 1.71 4.49
CA VAL A 96 6.23 2.25 5.35
C VAL A 96 5.62 3.30 6.26
N THR A 97 5.72 3.13 7.58
CA THR A 97 5.40 4.21 8.51
C THR A 97 6.59 5.14 8.67
N VAL A 98 6.36 6.45 8.47
CA VAL A 98 7.32 7.53 8.63
C VAL A 98 6.70 8.55 9.59
N GLY A 99 7.06 8.49 10.87
CA GLY A 99 6.42 9.32 11.90
C GLY A 99 4.92 9.00 12.03
N ALA A 100 4.05 9.97 11.73
CA ALA A 100 2.59 9.79 11.77
C ALA A 100 1.99 9.36 10.42
N ASP A 101 2.77 9.46 9.34
CA ASP A 101 2.32 9.18 7.98
C ASP A 101 2.67 7.75 7.56
N SER A 102 1.95 7.25 6.57
CA SER A 102 2.21 5.95 5.96
C SER A 102 2.38 6.11 4.47
N PHE A 103 3.32 5.38 3.87
CA PHE A 103 3.64 5.48 2.45
C PHE A 103 3.73 4.11 1.78
N TYR A 104 3.28 3.99 0.54
CA TYR A 104 3.71 2.95 -0.37
C TYR A 104 5.05 3.36 -0.98
N ALA A 105 6.01 2.44 -1.00
CA ALA A 105 7.30 2.69 -1.64
C ALA A 105 7.64 1.58 -2.63
N LYS A 106 8.13 1.96 -3.80
CA LYS A 106 8.78 1.07 -4.75
C LYS A 106 10.27 1.41 -4.77
N LEU A 107 11.10 0.45 -4.39
CA LEU A 107 12.55 0.61 -4.37
C LEU A 107 13.12 -0.18 -5.53
N LYS A 108 14.00 0.44 -6.31
CA LYS A 108 14.65 -0.21 -7.45
C LYS A 108 16.08 -0.56 -7.08
N LEU A 109 16.45 -1.82 -7.26
CA LEU A 109 17.81 -2.29 -7.02
C LEU A 109 18.80 -1.59 -7.97
N VAL A 110 19.92 -1.12 -7.43
CA VAL A 110 21.05 -0.58 -8.20
C VAL A 110 21.93 -1.75 -8.64
N PRO A 111 21.98 -2.11 -9.94
CA PRO A 111 22.73 -3.27 -10.39
C PRO A 111 24.22 -3.12 -10.12
N GLY A 112 24.85 -4.20 -9.63
CA GLY A 112 26.30 -4.23 -9.38
C GLY A 112 26.76 -3.42 -8.15
N SER A 113 25.84 -2.89 -7.35
CA SER A 113 26.19 -2.19 -6.10
C SER A 113 26.71 -3.15 -5.03
N ASN A 114 27.75 -2.71 -4.30
CA ASN A 114 28.30 -3.44 -3.15
C ASN A 114 28.71 -2.43 -2.04
N PRO A 115 28.02 -2.38 -0.89
CA PRO A 115 26.87 -3.21 -0.50
C PRO A 115 25.63 -2.96 -1.38
N MET A 116 24.71 -3.93 -1.38
CA MET A 116 23.48 -3.89 -2.18
C MET A 116 22.70 -2.61 -1.88
N SER A 117 22.40 -1.83 -2.91
CA SER A 117 21.79 -0.50 -2.78
C SER A 117 20.52 -0.40 -3.63
N PHE A 118 19.59 0.44 -3.19
CA PHE A 118 18.30 0.68 -3.83
C PHE A 118 18.07 2.19 -3.98
N THR A 119 17.43 2.60 -5.07
CA THR A 119 16.89 3.94 -5.26
C THR A 119 15.38 3.95 -5.02
N ILE A 120 14.83 5.06 -4.56
CA ILE A 120 13.37 5.23 -4.45
C ILE A 120 12.81 5.53 -5.85
N ASP A 121 12.11 4.56 -6.45
CA ASP A 121 11.46 4.70 -7.77
C ASP A 121 10.09 5.37 -7.63
N GLN A 122 9.37 5.07 -6.54
CA GLN A 122 8.06 5.64 -6.26
C GLN A 122 7.85 5.75 -4.75
N LEU A 123 7.31 6.87 -4.28
CA LEU A 123 6.88 7.08 -2.89
C LEU A 123 5.53 7.79 -2.90
N VAL A 124 4.48 7.12 -2.42
CA VAL A 124 3.10 7.63 -2.44
C VAL A 124 2.52 7.56 -1.03
N ASN A 125 1.91 8.64 -0.57
CA ASN A 125 1.26 8.67 0.75
C ASN A 125 0.00 7.76 0.74
N ASN A 126 -0.10 6.86 1.72
CA ASN A 126 -1.22 5.95 1.96
C ASN A 126 -2.30 6.60 2.85
N ALA A 127 -2.27 7.90 3.13
CA ALA A 127 -3.34 8.58 3.84
C ALA A 127 -4.56 8.72 2.94
N PHE A 128 -5.73 8.29 3.44
CA PHE A 128 -6.98 8.54 2.74
C PHE A 128 -7.33 10.03 2.87
N THR A 129 -7.21 10.78 1.78
CA THR A 129 -7.59 12.21 1.74
C THR A 129 -8.97 12.43 1.13
N GLY A 130 -9.61 11.38 0.59
CA GLY A 130 -10.88 11.43 -0.13
C GLY A 130 -10.82 10.61 -1.42
N CYS A 131 -11.98 10.46 -2.06
CA CYS A 131 -12.05 9.80 -3.37
C CYS A 131 -11.58 10.74 -4.48
N PRO A 132 -10.77 10.24 -5.44
CA PRO A 132 -10.36 11.03 -6.59
C PRO A 132 -11.56 11.28 -7.52
N GLY A 133 -11.49 12.31 -8.36
CA GLY A 133 -12.63 12.76 -9.17
C GLY A 133 -13.20 11.73 -10.18
N PHE A 134 -12.49 10.64 -10.43
CA PHE A 134 -12.97 9.52 -11.26
C PHE A 134 -13.76 8.46 -10.46
N ALA A 135 -13.84 8.59 -9.13
CA ALA A 135 -14.49 7.65 -8.24
C ALA A 135 -15.47 8.38 -7.30
N LEU A 136 -16.53 7.69 -6.89
CA LEU A 136 -17.53 8.24 -5.98
C LEU A 136 -17.27 7.74 -4.54
N PRO A 137 -17.65 8.49 -3.49
CA PRO A 137 -17.61 7.97 -2.12
C PRO A 137 -18.44 6.70 -1.99
N GLY A 138 -17.84 5.64 -1.43
CA GLY A 138 -18.49 4.36 -1.25
C GLY A 138 -19.30 4.24 0.05
N PRO A 139 -19.96 3.09 0.26
CA PRO A 139 -20.88 2.88 1.38
C PRO A 139 -20.17 2.69 2.73
N THR A 140 -18.86 2.39 2.74
CA THR A 140 -18.05 2.21 3.94
C THR A 140 -17.02 3.32 4.09
N ALA A 141 -16.54 3.55 5.31
CA ALA A 141 -15.45 4.51 5.54
C ALA A 141 -14.20 4.14 4.73
N ASN A 142 -13.56 5.14 4.13
CA ASN A 142 -12.37 4.99 3.26
C ASN A 142 -12.61 4.10 2.02
N SER A 143 -13.86 4.01 1.55
CA SER A 143 -14.18 3.32 0.29
C SER A 143 -14.49 4.29 -0.84
N CYS A 144 -14.12 3.90 -2.05
CA CYS A 144 -14.46 4.63 -3.27
C CYS A 144 -15.03 3.67 -4.32
N ILE A 145 -16.15 4.05 -4.92
CA ILE A 145 -16.81 3.33 -5.99
C ILE A 145 -16.13 3.64 -7.32
N LEU A 146 -15.75 2.59 -8.04
CA LEU A 146 -15.22 2.62 -9.39
C LEU A 146 -16.26 2.01 -10.33
N SER A 147 -16.65 2.77 -11.36
CA SER A 147 -17.70 2.38 -12.31
C SER A 147 -17.46 3.02 -13.68
N GLY A 148 -17.93 2.39 -14.76
CA GLY A 148 -17.91 2.98 -16.09
C GLY A 148 -16.53 2.95 -16.76
N THR A 149 -16.24 3.96 -17.58
CA THR A 149 -15.03 3.99 -18.42
C THR A 149 -13.98 4.96 -17.88
N ILE A 150 -12.79 4.43 -17.60
CA ILE A 150 -11.61 5.15 -17.16
C ILE A 150 -10.76 5.49 -18.40
N THR A 151 -10.81 6.74 -18.84
CA THR A 151 -10.11 7.21 -20.05
C THR A 151 -8.76 7.88 -19.77
N THR A 152 -8.32 7.90 -18.51
CA THR A 152 -7.05 8.51 -18.08
C THR A 152 -6.23 7.53 -17.26
N ASN A 153 -4.92 7.75 -17.20
CA ASN A 153 -4.05 6.94 -16.35
C ASN A 153 -4.40 7.18 -14.88
N VAL A 154 -4.71 6.11 -14.16
CA VAL A 154 -5.11 6.17 -12.75
C VAL A 154 -4.33 5.13 -11.95
N THR A 155 -4.11 5.42 -10.68
CA THR A 155 -3.45 4.51 -9.75
C THR A 155 -4.38 4.23 -8.57
N LEU A 156 -4.72 2.97 -8.36
CA LEU A 156 -5.46 2.51 -7.20
C LEU A 156 -4.48 2.29 -6.06
N THR A 157 -4.74 2.96 -4.94
CA THR A 157 -3.89 2.92 -3.75
C THR A 157 -4.51 2.01 -2.69
N LYS A 158 -3.65 1.46 -1.85
CA LYS A 158 -4.02 0.42 -0.88
C LYS A 158 -4.94 0.87 0.26
N ASN A 159 -4.92 2.17 0.57
CA ASN A 159 -5.66 2.79 1.65
C ASN A 159 -7.12 3.09 1.33
N ILE A 160 -7.54 2.85 0.08
CA ILE A 160 -8.91 2.97 -0.36
C ILE A 160 -9.44 1.56 -0.60
N VAL A 161 -10.60 1.25 -0.02
CA VAL A 161 -11.37 0.07 -0.45
C VAL A 161 -12.05 0.42 -1.75
N TRP A 162 -11.60 -0.18 -2.86
CA TRP A 162 -12.15 0.09 -4.18
C TRP A 162 -13.35 -0.80 -4.43
N VAL A 163 -14.54 -0.21 -4.42
CA VAL A 163 -15.80 -0.93 -4.65
C VAL A 163 -16.14 -0.87 -6.13
N LEU A 164 -16.22 -2.02 -6.79
CA LEU A 164 -16.53 -2.12 -8.20
C LEU A 164 -18.04 -2.20 -8.37
N GLU A 165 -18.61 -1.18 -9.01
CA GLU A 165 -20.04 -1.10 -9.26
C GLU A 165 -20.33 -1.13 -10.76
N GLY A 166 -20.88 -2.24 -11.22
CA GLY A 166 -21.11 -2.49 -12.64
C GLY A 166 -19.83 -2.81 -13.42
N PRO A 167 -19.87 -2.70 -14.76
CA PRO A 167 -18.70 -2.93 -15.59
C PRO A 167 -17.71 -1.75 -15.49
N VAL A 168 -16.42 -2.08 -15.35
CA VAL A 168 -15.32 -1.10 -15.38
C VAL A 168 -14.48 -1.35 -16.62
N TYR A 169 -14.33 -0.31 -17.44
CA TYR A 169 -13.55 -0.29 -18.66
C TYR A 169 -12.32 0.59 -18.48
N VAL A 170 -11.15 0.12 -18.89
CA VAL A 170 -9.92 0.92 -18.88
C VAL A 170 -9.54 1.23 -20.32
N GLY A 171 -9.48 2.51 -20.65
CA GLY A 171 -9.34 2.98 -22.02
C GLY A 171 -10.67 3.09 -22.76
N GLY A 172 -10.64 3.79 -23.89
CA GLY A 172 -11.71 3.78 -24.88
C GLY A 172 -11.49 2.66 -25.89
N ASP A 173 -12.53 2.29 -26.64
CA ASP A 173 -12.44 1.30 -27.71
C ASP A 173 -11.48 1.78 -28.81
N ASN A 174 -10.21 1.36 -28.70
CA ASN A 174 -9.11 1.65 -29.63
C ASN A 174 -8.85 3.15 -29.94
N THR A 175 -9.39 4.05 -29.11
CA THR A 175 -9.38 5.50 -29.36
C THR A 175 -8.79 6.32 -28.21
N GLN A 176 -8.74 5.77 -27.00
CA GLN A 176 -8.05 6.36 -25.84
C GLN A 176 -7.32 5.27 -25.07
N SER A 177 -5.99 5.28 -25.08
CA SER A 177 -5.20 4.40 -24.21
C SER A 177 -5.16 4.95 -22.79
N ALA A 178 -5.55 4.14 -21.81
CA ALA A 178 -5.43 4.45 -20.39
C ALA A 178 -4.80 3.27 -19.65
N THR A 179 -4.04 3.56 -18.60
CA THR A 179 -3.42 2.57 -17.74
C THR A 179 -4.05 2.62 -16.35
N LEU A 180 -4.57 1.49 -15.88
CA LEU A 180 -4.98 1.28 -14.50
C LEU A 180 -3.83 0.60 -13.75
N THR A 181 -3.12 1.36 -12.92
CA THR A 181 -2.09 0.80 -12.05
C THR A 181 -2.71 0.43 -10.72
N VAL A 182 -2.62 -0.82 -10.29
CA VAL A 182 -3.07 -1.26 -8.97
C VAL A 182 -1.84 -1.45 -8.09
N ASN A 183 -1.72 -0.67 -7.02
CA ASN A 183 -0.60 -0.85 -6.11
C ASN A 183 -0.74 -2.19 -5.35
N PRO A 184 0.36 -2.92 -5.09
CA PRO A 184 0.33 -4.15 -4.31
C PRO A 184 -0.39 -4.00 -2.96
N GLY A 185 -1.23 -4.99 -2.65
CA GLY A 185 -2.04 -5.02 -1.42
C GLY A 185 -3.27 -4.11 -1.45
N THR A 186 -3.63 -3.53 -2.59
CA THR A 186 -4.89 -2.80 -2.76
C THR A 186 -6.09 -3.73 -2.62
N ASN A 187 -7.05 -3.33 -1.77
CA ASN A 187 -8.28 -4.08 -1.57
C ASN A 187 -9.32 -3.64 -2.60
N MET A 188 -9.86 -4.61 -3.34
CA MET A 188 -10.94 -4.41 -4.30
C MET A 188 -12.11 -5.32 -3.93
N GLU A 189 -13.30 -4.75 -3.85
CA GLU A 189 -14.52 -5.46 -3.45
C GLU A 189 -15.59 -5.29 -4.54
N LEU A 190 -16.37 -6.33 -4.77
CA LEU A 190 -17.53 -6.26 -5.66
C LEU A 190 -18.74 -5.73 -4.90
N SER A 191 -19.42 -4.73 -5.46
CA SER A 191 -20.68 -4.23 -4.87
C SER A 191 -21.77 -5.31 -4.90
N PRO A 192 -22.45 -5.65 -3.79
CA PRO A 192 -23.44 -6.73 -3.79
C PRO A 192 -24.69 -6.48 -4.67
N PHE A 193 -24.79 -5.31 -5.32
CA PHE A 193 -25.98 -4.85 -6.04
C PHE A 193 -25.83 -4.74 -7.58
N GLY A 194 -24.76 -5.27 -8.20
CA GLY A 194 -24.52 -5.13 -9.65
C GLY A 194 -24.03 -6.40 -10.37
N GLY A 195 -24.20 -6.46 -11.69
CA GLY A 195 -23.48 -7.45 -12.53
C GLY A 195 -22.03 -6.99 -12.72
N HIS A 196 -21.05 -7.84 -12.45
CA HIS A 196 -19.64 -7.45 -12.37
C HIS A 196 -18.80 -8.00 -13.52
N PHE A 197 -18.14 -7.12 -14.27
CA PHE A 197 -17.16 -7.50 -15.28
C PHE A 197 -16.05 -6.44 -15.40
N PHE A 198 -14.78 -6.86 -15.43
CA PHE A 198 -13.65 -6.05 -15.87
C PHE A 198 -13.38 -6.32 -17.35
N HIS A 199 -13.44 -5.29 -18.19
CA HIS A 199 -13.18 -5.41 -19.63
C HIS A 199 -11.98 -4.53 -20.04
N GLY A 200 -11.02 -5.10 -20.79
CA GLY A 200 -10.01 -4.33 -21.54
C GLY A 200 -8.71 -3.95 -20.81
N VAL A 201 -8.20 -4.79 -19.90
CA VAL A 201 -6.91 -4.48 -19.23
C VAL A 201 -5.73 -5.14 -19.94
N GLU A 202 -4.89 -4.35 -20.60
CA GLU A 202 -3.72 -4.85 -21.33
C GLU A 202 -2.58 -5.33 -20.41
N ARG A 203 -2.49 -4.82 -19.16
CA ARG A 203 -1.55 -5.32 -18.13
C ARG A 203 -2.06 -5.08 -16.69
N VAL A 204 -2.39 -6.16 -15.98
CA VAL A 204 -2.59 -6.15 -14.50
C VAL A 204 -1.37 -6.82 -13.85
N SER A 205 -0.64 -6.10 -13.01
CA SER A 205 0.30 -6.73 -12.06
C SER A 205 -0.52 -7.22 -10.86
N THR A 206 -0.94 -8.49 -10.97
CA THR A 206 -1.43 -9.43 -9.95
C THR A 206 -2.19 -8.89 -8.73
N CYS A 207 -3.50 -9.15 -8.68
CA CYS A 207 -4.31 -9.15 -7.46
C CYS A 207 -4.60 -10.60 -7.05
N GLU A 208 -4.10 -10.99 -5.87
CA GLU A 208 -4.29 -12.30 -5.26
C GLU A 208 -5.68 -12.38 -4.60
N SER A 209 -6.75 -12.43 -5.41
CA SER A 209 -8.09 -12.90 -4.97
C SER A 209 -9.08 -12.93 -6.14
N GLY A 210 -9.35 -14.12 -6.70
CA GLY A 210 -10.62 -14.51 -7.34
C GLY A 210 -11.26 -13.66 -8.45
N LEU A 211 -10.68 -12.54 -8.86
CA LEU A 211 -11.20 -11.66 -9.90
C LEU A 211 -10.83 -12.25 -11.26
N GLN A 212 -11.84 -12.62 -12.05
CA GLN A 212 -11.63 -13.03 -13.43
C GLN A 212 -11.49 -11.78 -14.31
N PHE A 213 -10.30 -11.61 -14.87
CA PHE A 213 -9.99 -10.55 -15.83
C PHE A 213 -10.14 -11.13 -17.23
N ILE A 214 -11.04 -10.57 -18.05
CA ILE A 214 -11.15 -10.94 -19.47
C ILE A 214 -10.38 -9.88 -20.26
N ALA A 215 -9.24 -10.30 -20.83
CA ALA A 215 -8.53 -9.56 -21.87
C ALA A 215 -9.17 -9.88 -23.23
N ILE A 216 -9.36 -8.86 -24.07
CA ILE A 216 -9.69 -9.04 -25.50
C ILE A 216 -8.42 -8.74 -26.29
#